data_AF-A0A3D6DHB7-F1
#
_entry.id   AF-A0A3D6DHB7-F1
#
_cell.length_a   1.000
_cell.length_b   1.000
_cell.length_c   1.000
_cell.angle_alpha   90.00
_cell.angle_beta   90.00
_cell.angle_gamma   90.00
#
_symmetry.space_group_name_H-M   'P 1'
#
loop_
_entity.id
_entity.type
_entity.pdbx_description
1 polymer ?
#
loop_
_entity_poly.entity_id
_entity_poly.type
_entity_poly.pdbx_seq_one_letter_code
_entity_poly.pdbx_strand_id
1 'polypeptide(L)'
;MTQPQIDLPTVRFARDTTGFAKTLRQRVEAYFKENGIHKKANGAMVFKTILLVSLYLGPVGFIAGGITGGGWMFWTAEIVMGLALAGIGMAVMHDGNHGAYSENKAVNRLVGGVLELVGGNSEMWQIQHNVLHHTFTNIDGLDEDINPGPILRFSPLKPLKPWHRFQHLYAWFFYGLMTLIWVTFKDFVALNRYRKAGLLDRMGKS
;
A
#
# COMPACT_ATOMS: atom_id res chain seq x y z
N MET A 1 18.02 4.18 -27.52
CA MET A 1 17.71 2.74 -27.61
C MET A 1 16.37 2.52 -26.91
N THR A 2 15.31 2.23 -27.66
CA THR A 2 14.01 1.86 -27.10
C THR A 2 14.15 0.48 -26.47
N GLN A 3 14.05 0.41 -25.13
CA GLN A 3 14.07 -0.88 -24.44
C GLN A 3 12.83 -1.69 -24.83
N PRO A 4 12.92 -3.03 -24.93
CA PRO A 4 11.79 -3.87 -25.29
C PRO A 4 10.65 -3.67 -24.29
N GLN A 5 9.49 -3.27 -24.81
CA GLN A 5 8.28 -3.07 -24.02
C GLN A 5 7.75 -4.42 -23.55
N ILE A 6 7.57 -4.59 -22.24
CA ILE A 6 6.87 -5.77 -21.72
C ILE A 6 5.37 -5.54 -21.95
N ASP A 7 4.79 -6.27 -22.89
CA ASP A 7 3.35 -6.22 -23.12
C ASP A 7 2.60 -7.00 -22.02
N LEU A 8 1.74 -6.29 -21.30
CA LEU A 8 0.82 -6.91 -20.35
C LEU A 8 -0.28 -7.66 -21.13
N PRO A 9 -0.63 -8.89 -20.73
CA PRO A 9 -1.70 -9.63 -21.37
C PRO A 9 -3.04 -8.89 -21.25
N THR A 10 -3.85 -8.95 -22.31
CA THR A 10 -5.19 -8.38 -22.29
C THR A 10 -6.13 -9.29 -21.52
N VAL A 11 -6.51 -8.89 -20.32
CA VAL A 11 -7.53 -9.58 -19.51
C VAL A 11 -8.90 -8.93 -19.74
N ARG A 12 -9.92 -9.77 -19.94
CA ARG A 12 -11.31 -9.32 -20.06
C ARG A 12 -12.14 -9.90 -18.92
N PHE A 13 -12.84 -9.03 -18.20
CA PHE A 13 -13.78 -9.43 -17.17
C PHE A 13 -15.18 -9.56 -17.76
N ALA A 14 -15.94 -10.55 -17.27
CA ALA A 14 -17.35 -10.67 -17.62
C ALA A 14 -18.10 -9.41 -17.19
N ARG A 15 -19.04 -8.95 -18.02
CA ARG A 15 -19.94 -7.86 -17.63
C ARG A 15 -20.91 -8.37 -16.57
N ASP A 16 -21.19 -7.56 -15.56
CA ASP A 16 -22.26 -7.85 -14.60
C ASP A 16 -23.61 -7.79 -15.31
N THR A 17 -24.24 -8.95 -15.45
CA THR A 17 -25.60 -9.11 -16.02
C THR A 17 -26.68 -9.14 -14.94
N THR A 18 -26.30 -9.28 -13.67
CA THR A 18 -27.23 -9.40 -12.54
C THR A 18 -27.73 -8.03 -12.05
N GLY A 19 -26.99 -6.97 -12.35
CA GLY A 19 -27.25 -5.61 -11.85
C GLY A 19 -26.79 -5.38 -10.41
N PHE A 20 -26.18 -6.39 -9.77
CA PHE A 20 -25.69 -6.32 -8.38
C PHE A 20 -24.79 -5.11 -8.14
N ALA A 21 -23.78 -4.89 -8.97
CA ALA A 21 -22.81 -3.80 -8.76
C ALA A 21 -23.48 -2.42 -8.86
N LYS A 22 -24.45 -2.29 -9.77
CA LYS A 22 -25.24 -1.06 -9.93
C LYS A 22 -26.10 -0.81 -8.70
N THR A 23 -26.87 -1.81 -8.25
CA THR A 23 -27.73 -1.69 -7.06
C THR A 23 -26.93 -1.43 -5.79
N LEU A 24 -25.78 -2.09 -5.62
CA LEU A 24 -24.89 -1.86 -4.49
C LEU A 24 -24.43 -0.41 -4.44
N ARG A 25 -23.88 0.12 -5.55
CA ARG A 25 -23.45 1.53 -5.63
C ARG A 25 -24.60 2.49 -5.33
N GLN A 26 -25.78 2.27 -5.90
CA GLN A 26 -26.94 3.12 -5.64
C GLN A 26 -27.31 3.18 -4.16
N ARG A 27 -27.28 2.04 -3.46
CA ARG A 27 -27.62 1.98 -2.03
C ARG A 27 -26.54 2.63 -1.16
N VAL A 28 -25.26 2.44 -1.47
CA VAL A 28 -24.17 3.13 -0.76
C VAL A 28 -24.27 4.65 -0.95
N GLU A 29 -24.50 5.12 -2.17
CA GLU A 29 -24.69 6.53 -2.48
C GLU A 29 -25.89 7.13 -1.73
N ALA A 30 -27.02 6.42 -1.70
CA ALA A 30 -28.21 6.83 -0.97
C ALA A 30 -27.93 6.95 0.53
N TYR A 31 -27.25 5.96 1.12
CA TYR A 31 -26.87 5.98 2.52
C TYR A 31 -26.08 7.23 2.91
N PHE A 32 -25.03 7.58 2.16
CA PHE A 32 -24.25 8.80 2.42
C PHE A 32 -25.10 10.07 2.32
N LYS A 33 -25.96 10.14 1.29
CA LYS A 33 -26.81 11.32 1.04
C LYS A 33 -27.88 11.49 2.13
N GLU A 34 -28.61 10.43 2.45
CA GLU A 34 -29.71 10.45 3.42
C GLU A 34 -29.23 10.74 4.85
N ASN A 35 -28.02 10.32 5.19
CA ASN A 35 -27.42 10.57 6.51
C ASN A 35 -26.59 11.87 6.55
N GLY A 36 -26.49 12.63 5.45
CA GLY A 36 -25.66 13.83 5.38
C GLY A 36 -24.16 13.57 5.62
N ILE A 37 -23.69 12.35 5.33
CA ILE A 37 -22.31 11.94 5.56
C ILE A 37 -21.50 12.22 4.28
N HIS A 38 -20.39 12.94 4.43
CA HIS A 38 -19.45 13.15 3.33
C HIS A 38 -18.66 11.85 3.04
N LYS A 39 -18.43 11.53 1.76
CA LYS A 39 -17.70 10.30 1.36
C LYS A 39 -16.18 10.36 1.55
N LYS A 40 -15.65 11.55 1.84
CA LYS A 40 -14.23 11.77 2.12
C LYS A 40 -13.95 11.71 3.64
N ALA A 41 -12.72 12.03 4.04
CA ALA A 41 -12.33 12.02 5.44
C ALA A 41 -13.27 12.87 6.32
N ASN A 42 -13.53 12.35 7.51
CA ASN A 42 -14.20 13.06 8.60
C ASN A 42 -13.20 13.38 9.73
N GLY A 43 -13.67 13.97 10.83
CA GLY A 43 -12.81 14.31 11.97
C GLY A 43 -12.05 13.12 12.57
N ALA A 44 -12.67 11.93 12.60
CA ALA A 44 -12.03 10.72 13.10
C ALA A 44 -10.85 10.27 12.21
N MET A 45 -10.99 10.39 10.89
CA MET A 45 -9.91 10.11 9.92
C MET A 45 -8.74 11.09 10.07
N VAL A 46 -9.04 12.37 10.28
CA VAL A 46 -8.02 13.40 10.52
C VAL A 46 -7.30 13.16 11.84
N PHE A 47 -8.03 12.87 12.91
CA PHE A 47 -7.45 12.52 14.21
C PHE A 47 -6.56 11.29 14.13
N LYS A 48 -7.05 10.20 13.51
CA LYS A 48 -6.28 8.96 13.26
C LYS A 48 -4.97 9.28 12.54
N THR A 49 -5.02 10.14 11.53
CA THR A 49 -3.84 10.54 10.75
C THR A 49 -2.83 11.31 11.59
N ILE A 50 -3.27 12.34 12.30
CA ILE A 50 -2.40 13.14 13.17
C ILE A 50 -1.78 12.26 14.25
N LEU A 51 -2.58 11.40 14.89
CA LEU A 51 -2.12 10.49 15.93
C LEU A 51 -1.04 9.55 15.40
N LEU A 52 -1.28 8.85 14.29
CA LEU A 52 -0.33 7.88 13.74
C LEU A 52 0.97 8.54 13.26
N VAL A 53 0.88 9.69 12.59
CA VAL A 53 2.07 10.44 12.16
C VAL A 53 2.85 10.96 13.38
N SER A 54 2.17 11.44 14.42
CA SER A 54 2.83 11.92 15.64
C SER A 54 3.46 10.79 16.45
N LEU A 55 2.82 9.62 16.52
CA LEU A 55 3.37 8.43 17.17
C LEU A 55 4.56 7.84 16.41
N TYR A 56 4.77 8.22 15.15
CA TYR A 56 5.98 7.89 14.42
C TYR A 56 7.06 8.98 14.60
N LEU A 57 6.74 10.24 14.24
CA LEU A 57 7.72 11.33 14.23
C LEU A 57 8.14 11.81 15.62
N GLY A 58 7.25 11.74 16.62
CA GLY A 58 7.55 12.13 18.00
C GLY A 58 8.68 11.27 18.60
N PRO A 59 8.54 9.94 18.62
CA PRO A 59 9.62 9.05 19.04
C PRO A 59 10.91 9.21 18.24
N VAL A 60 10.84 9.41 16.91
CA VAL A 60 12.03 9.73 16.09
C VAL A 60 12.74 10.96 16.65
N GLY A 61 12.00 12.03 16.97
CA GLY A 61 12.55 13.24 17.56
C GLY A 61 13.17 13.00 18.95
N PHE A 62 12.54 12.19 19.80
CA PHE A 62 13.08 11.85 21.13
C PHE A 62 14.35 11.01 21.06
N ILE A 63 14.41 10.05 20.14
CA ILE A 63 15.61 9.24 19.89
C ILE A 63 16.73 10.13 19.34
N ALA A 64 16.45 10.94 18.32
CA ALA A 64 17.43 11.83 17.70
C ALA A 64 17.96 12.90 18.67
N GLY A 65 17.10 13.37 19.59
CA GLY A 65 17.48 14.31 20.66
C GLY A 65 18.22 13.66 21.84
N GLY A 66 18.43 12.34 21.83
CA GLY A 66 19.11 11.61 22.90
C GLY A 66 18.28 11.42 24.18
N ILE A 67 16.99 11.79 24.17
CA ILE A 67 16.10 11.76 25.34
C ILE A 67 15.86 10.32 25.82
N THR A 68 15.79 9.36 24.89
CA THR A 68 15.51 7.96 25.21
C THR A 68 16.71 7.20 25.78
N GLY A 69 17.93 7.69 25.55
CA GLY A 69 19.16 6.92 25.75
C GLY A 69 19.13 5.58 25.02
N GLY A 70 19.73 4.53 25.60
CA GLY A 70 19.69 3.15 25.09
C GLY A 70 18.92 2.16 25.97
N GLY A 71 18.13 2.67 26.93
CA GLY A 71 17.40 1.87 27.92
C GLY A 71 16.01 1.43 27.46
N TRP A 72 15.14 1.11 28.41
CA TRP A 72 13.76 0.70 28.12
C TRP A 72 12.96 1.76 27.34
N MET A 73 13.23 3.05 27.56
CA MET A 73 12.56 4.14 26.84
C MET A 73 12.82 4.09 25.33
N PHE A 74 14.05 3.71 24.93
CA PHE A 74 14.40 3.51 23.52
C PHE A 74 13.58 2.38 22.91
N TRP A 75 13.53 1.21 23.56
CA TRP A 75 12.75 0.08 23.05
C TRP A 75 11.25 0.34 23.02
N THR A 76 10.71 1.07 24.01
CA THR A 76 9.31 1.53 23.97
C THR A 76 9.05 2.44 22.78
N ALA A 77 9.96 3.39 22.51
CA ALA A 77 9.87 4.29 21.35
C ALA A 77 9.88 3.50 20.03
N GLU A 78 10.76 2.51 19.88
CA GLU A 78 10.83 1.63 18.70
C GLU A 78 9.53 0.83 18.49
N ILE A 79 8.96 0.25 19.55
CA ILE A 79 7.69 -0.50 19.46
C ILE A 79 6.54 0.42 19.03
N VAL A 80 6.45 1.61 19.64
CA VAL A 80 5.43 2.60 19.29
C VAL A 80 5.58 3.04 17.83
N MET A 81 6.81 3.29 17.38
CA MET A 81 7.10 3.61 15.99
C MET A 81 6.71 2.48 15.05
N GLY A 82 7.00 1.22 15.38
CA GLY A 82 6.63 0.06 14.56
C GLY A 82 5.11 -0.06 14.38
N LEU A 83 4.34 0.13 15.44
CA LEU A 83 2.87 0.15 15.38
C LEU A 83 2.34 1.35 14.57
N ALA A 84 2.92 2.53 14.79
CA ALA A 84 2.56 3.74 14.05
C ALA A 84 2.87 3.60 12.55
N LEU A 85 4.02 3.03 12.20
CA LEU A 85 4.46 2.74 10.84
C LEU A 85 3.48 1.80 10.12
N ALA A 86 3.07 0.70 10.77
CA ALA A 86 2.06 -0.19 10.23
C ALA A 86 0.72 0.54 10.01
N GLY A 87 0.30 1.39 10.96
CA GLY A 87 -0.89 2.21 10.83
C GLY A 87 -0.81 3.25 9.71
N ILE A 88 0.35 3.90 9.52
CA ILE A 88 0.60 4.82 8.41
C ILE A 88 0.40 4.08 7.08
N GLY A 89 1.00 2.90 6.95
CA GLY A 89 0.90 2.06 5.75
C GLY A 89 -0.54 1.60 5.46
N MET A 90 -1.29 1.18 6.47
CA MET A 90 -2.62 0.59 6.28
C MET A 90 -3.77 1.60 6.31
N ALA A 91 -3.53 2.83 6.75
CA ALA A 91 -4.56 3.86 6.85
C ALA A 91 -4.14 5.16 6.17
N VAL A 92 -3.14 5.86 6.71
CA VAL A 92 -2.85 7.24 6.31
C VAL A 92 -2.47 7.33 4.83
N MET A 93 -1.37 6.68 4.45
CA MET A 93 -0.88 6.75 3.08
C MET A 93 -1.80 5.98 2.12
N HIS A 94 -2.41 4.89 2.57
CA HIS A 94 -3.35 4.08 1.80
C HIS A 94 -4.58 4.90 1.39
N ASP A 95 -5.27 5.50 2.37
CA ASP A 95 -6.47 6.32 2.15
C ASP A 95 -6.15 7.52 1.23
N GLY A 96 -4.98 8.15 1.40
CA GLY A 96 -4.50 9.22 0.54
C GLY A 96 -4.22 8.77 -0.90
N ASN A 97 -3.53 7.65 -1.09
CA ASN A 97 -3.19 7.10 -2.41
C ASN A 97 -4.40 6.53 -3.16
N HIS A 98 -5.51 6.20 -2.47
CA HIS A 98 -6.81 5.91 -3.07
C HIS A 98 -7.66 7.15 -3.37
N GLY A 99 -7.19 8.34 -2.98
CA GLY A 99 -7.94 9.58 -3.14
C GLY A 99 -9.16 9.67 -2.23
N ALA A 100 -9.25 8.86 -1.17
CA ALA A 100 -10.38 8.80 -0.25
C ALA A 100 -10.34 9.93 0.79
N TYR A 101 -9.19 10.58 0.98
CA TYR A 101 -9.00 11.55 2.06
C TYR A 101 -9.69 12.89 1.80
N SER A 102 -9.58 13.45 0.59
CA SER A 102 -10.13 14.77 0.25
C SER A 102 -10.69 14.83 -1.18
N GLU A 103 -11.46 15.86 -1.50
CA GLU A 103 -11.77 16.19 -2.90
C GLU A 103 -10.59 16.88 -3.59
N ASN A 104 -9.74 17.57 -2.82
CA ASN A 104 -8.55 18.22 -3.35
C ASN A 104 -7.45 17.17 -3.59
N LYS A 105 -7.06 16.99 -4.85
CA LYS A 105 -6.00 16.06 -5.26
C LYS A 105 -4.65 16.36 -4.60
N ALA A 106 -4.33 17.63 -4.32
CA ALA A 106 -3.08 18.00 -3.66
C ALA A 106 -3.05 17.51 -2.20
N VAL A 107 -4.19 17.56 -1.49
CA VAL A 107 -4.30 17.03 -0.12
C VAL A 107 -4.10 15.52 -0.12
N ASN A 108 -4.75 14.80 -1.04
CA ASN A 108 -4.54 13.36 -1.18
C ASN A 108 -3.10 13.01 -1.53
N ARG A 109 -2.46 13.79 -2.41
CA ARG A 109 -1.04 13.60 -2.74
C ARG A 109 -0.14 13.82 -1.53
N LEU A 110 -0.42 14.81 -0.70
CA LEU A 110 0.35 15.06 0.52
C LEU A 110 0.18 13.92 1.54
N VAL A 111 -1.06 13.49 1.78
CA VAL A 111 -1.37 12.43 2.75
C VAL A 111 -0.88 11.06 2.27
N GLY A 112 -1.07 10.74 0.98
CA GLY A 112 -0.48 9.57 0.33
C GLY A 112 1.05 9.62 0.32
N GLY A 113 1.59 10.84 0.23
CA GLY A 113 3.01 11.17 0.28
C GLY A 113 3.69 10.95 1.64
N VAL A 114 2.93 10.61 2.68
CA VAL A 114 3.50 10.20 3.98
C VAL A 114 4.28 8.88 3.84
N LEU A 115 3.99 8.09 2.79
CA LEU A 115 4.75 6.88 2.47
C LEU A 115 6.24 7.16 2.28
N GLU A 116 6.60 8.30 1.69
CA GLU A 116 7.97 8.73 1.45
C GLU A 116 8.75 8.92 2.76
N LEU A 117 8.08 9.38 3.82
CA LEU A 117 8.70 9.54 5.15
C LEU A 117 9.06 8.21 5.81
N VAL A 118 8.42 7.13 5.36
CA VAL A 118 8.64 5.78 5.87
C VAL A 118 9.36 4.88 4.85
N GLY A 119 9.93 5.51 3.82
CA GLY A 119 10.88 4.92 2.89
C GLY A 119 10.28 4.19 1.68
N GLY A 120 8.97 4.31 1.43
CA GLY A 120 8.36 3.86 0.19
C GLY A 120 8.13 4.99 -0.81
N ASN A 121 7.70 4.67 -2.02
CA ASN A 121 7.34 5.62 -3.06
C ASN A 121 5.84 5.50 -3.39
N SER A 122 5.10 6.59 -3.19
CA SER A 122 3.65 6.65 -3.41
C SER A 122 3.24 6.35 -4.84
N GLU A 123 4.06 6.71 -5.83
CA GLU A 123 3.75 6.46 -7.24
C GLU A 123 3.93 4.99 -7.62
N MET A 124 5.03 4.37 -7.17
CA MET A 124 5.24 2.93 -7.36
C MET A 124 4.15 2.14 -6.67
N TRP A 125 3.76 2.55 -5.47
CA TRP A 125 2.66 1.94 -4.74
C TRP A 125 1.33 2.09 -5.46
N GLN A 126 1.01 3.26 -6.02
CA GLN A 126 -0.23 3.44 -6.80
C GLN A 126 -0.26 2.54 -8.04
N ILE A 127 0.87 2.36 -8.73
CA ILE A 127 0.93 1.44 -9.87
C ILE A 127 0.74 -0.01 -9.40
N GLN A 128 1.48 -0.44 -8.38
CA GLN A 128 1.38 -1.80 -7.84
C GLN A 128 -0.03 -2.08 -7.32
N HIS A 129 -0.54 -1.23 -6.45
CA HIS A 129 -1.76 -1.50 -5.70
C HIS A 129 -3.01 -1.08 -6.47
N ASN A 130 -3.09 0.14 -6.98
CA ASN A 130 -4.33 0.63 -7.61
C ASN A 130 -4.48 0.11 -9.05
N VAL A 131 -3.38 0.01 -9.80
CA VAL A 131 -3.45 -0.48 -11.18
C VAL A 131 -3.36 -1.99 -11.20
N LEU A 132 -2.28 -2.59 -10.71
CA LEU A 132 -2.07 -4.03 -10.87
C LEU A 132 -2.95 -4.85 -9.91
N HIS A 133 -2.91 -4.57 -8.62
CA HIS A 133 -3.66 -5.35 -7.63
C HIS A 133 -5.17 -5.12 -7.71
N HIS A 134 -5.69 -3.87 -7.73
CA HIS A 134 -7.15 -3.64 -7.76
C HIS A 134 -7.80 -3.91 -9.11
N THR A 135 -7.05 -3.94 -10.22
CA THR A 135 -7.60 -4.34 -11.53
C THR A 135 -7.51 -5.85 -11.75
N PHE A 136 -6.41 -6.49 -11.33
CA PHE A 136 -6.12 -7.90 -11.60
C PHE A 136 -6.00 -8.75 -10.33
N THR A 137 -6.77 -8.41 -9.28
CA THR A 137 -6.68 -9.02 -7.95
C THR A 137 -6.63 -10.55 -8.02
N ASN A 138 -5.63 -11.15 -7.39
CA ASN A 138 -5.40 -12.59 -7.35
C ASN A 138 -5.19 -13.27 -8.72
N ILE A 139 -4.90 -12.53 -9.79
CA ILE A 139 -4.51 -13.11 -11.08
C ILE A 139 -2.98 -13.32 -11.09
N ASP A 140 -2.56 -14.58 -11.09
CA ASP A 140 -1.14 -14.96 -11.10
C ASP A 140 -0.40 -14.35 -12.29
N GLY A 141 0.75 -13.73 -12.01
CA GLY A 141 1.57 -13.06 -13.02
C GLY A 141 1.18 -11.62 -13.34
N LEU A 142 0.02 -11.15 -12.86
CA LEU A 142 -0.41 -9.75 -13.00
C LEU A 142 -0.48 -9.02 -11.66
N ASP A 143 -1.02 -9.69 -10.63
CA ASP A 143 -1.04 -9.16 -9.28
C ASP A 143 0.29 -9.46 -8.57
N GLU A 144 1.06 -8.40 -8.34
CA GLU A 144 2.36 -8.52 -7.68
C GLU A 144 2.23 -8.78 -6.18
N ASP A 145 1.10 -8.44 -5.55
CA ASP A 145 0.89 -8.61 -4.11
C ASP A 145 0.79 -10.10 -3.73
N ILE A 146 0.48 -10.98 -4.70
CA ILE A 146 0.50 -12.44 -4.55
C ILE A 146 1.77 -13.12 -5.08
N ASN A 147 2.82 -12.34 -5.42
CA ASN A 147 4.06 -12.86 -5.99
C ASN A 147 5.29 -12.64 -5.08
N PRO A 148 5.35 -13.29 -3.90
CA PRO A 148 6.43 -13.13 -2.92
C PRO A 148 7.73 -13.87 -3.29
N GLY A 149 7.92 -14.24 -4.56
CA GLY A 149 9.03 -15.08 -5.00
C GLY A 149 8.89 -16.56 -4.56
N PRO A 150 10.00 -17.32 -4.45
CA PRO A 150 9.97 -18.76 -4.19
C PRO A 150 9.76 -19.15 -2.72
N ILE A 151 9.85 -18.19 -1.80
CA ILE A 151 9.86 -18.43 -0.35
C ILE A 151 8.44 -18.70 0.16
N LEU A 152 7.50 -17.83 -0.18
CA LEU A 152 6.08 -17.95 0.18
C LEU A 152 5.25 -18.41 -1.03
N ARG A 153 4.08 -19.00 -0.78
CA ARG A 153 3.16 -19.44 -1.84
C ARG A 153 1.76 -18.89 -1.59
N PHE A 154 1.40 -17.86 -2.37
CA PHE A 154 0.09 -17.19 -2.28
C PHE A 154 -0.87 -17.54 -3.40
N SER A 155 -0.43 -18.32 -4.39
CA SER A 155 -1.25 -18.76 -5.51
C SER A 155 -1.22 -20.28 -5.65
N PRO A 156 -2.35 -20.93 -5.93
CA PRO A 156 -2.39 -22.37 -6.19
C PRO A 156 -1.64 -22.74 -7.48
N LEU A 157 -1.44 -21.79 -8.40
CA LEU A 157 -0.75 -21.98 -9.67
C LEU A 157 0.78 -22.01 -9.52
N LYS A 158 1.33 -21.56 -8.39
CA LYS A 158 2.77 -21.64 -8.12
C LYS A 158 3.17 -23.05 -7.67
N PRO A 159 4.37 -23.55 -8.06
CA PRO A 159 4.88 -24.83 -7.58
C PRO A 159 4.91 -24.92 -6.05
N LEU A 160 4.39 -26.02 -5.52
CA LEU A 160 4.45 -26.32 -4.09
C LEU A 160 5.86 -26.83 -3.74
N LYS A 161 6.47 -26.24 -2.71
CA LYS A 161 7.79 -26.64 -2.21
C LYS A 161 7.70 -27.16 -0.78
N PRO A 162 8.59 -28.05 -0.32
CA PRO A 162 8.48 -28.69 1.00
C PRO A 162 8.43 -27.70 2.17
N TRP A 163 9.10 -26.55 2.08
CA TRP A 163 9.10 -25.52 3.12
C TRP A 163 7.78 -24.75 3.21
N HIS A 164 6.92 -24.75 2.18
CA HIS A 164 5.64 -24.04 2.24
C HIS A 164 4.72 -24.58 3.34
N ARG A 165 4.91 -25.84 3.78
CA ARG A 165 4.17 -26.40 4.93
C ARG A 165 4.40 -25.62 6.23
N PHE A 166 5.52 -24.90 6.36
CA PHE A 166 5.86 -24.08 7.53
C PHE A 166 5.70 -22.58 7.29
N GLN A 167 5.13 -22.16 6.15
CA GLN A 167 5.04 -20.73 5.82
C GLN A 167 4.25 -19.92 6.84
N HIS A 168 3.26 -20.52 7.50
CA HIS A 168 2.51 -19.89 8.58
C HIS A 168 3.37 -19.53 9.82
N LEU A 169 4.59 -20.09 9.93
CA LEU A 169 5.55 -19.77 10.99
C LEU A 169 6.54 -18.69 10.53
N TYR A 170 7.22 -18.90 9.40
CA TYR A 170 8.27 -17.97 8.94
C TYR A 170 7.75 -16.74 8.20
N ALA A 171 6.49 -16.71 7.76
CA ALA A 171 5.92 -15.52 7.12
C ALA A 171 6.00 -14.29 8.03
N TRP A 172 5.75 -14.46 9.34
CA TRP A 172 5.85 -13.37 10.32
C TRP A 172 7.23 -12.73 10.37
N PHE A 173 8.29 -13.55 10.30
CA PHE A 173 9.67 -13.06 10.25
C PHE A 173 9.90 -12.22 8.99
N PHE A 174 9.53 -12.71 7.80
CA PHE A 174 9.69 -11.95 6.56
C PHE A 174 8.80 -10.71 6.49
N TYR A 175 7.62 -10.74 7.09
CA TYR A 175 6.74 -9.57 7.20
C TYR A 175 7.40 -8.47 8.04
N GLY A 176 8.09 -8.83 9.12
CA GLY A 176 8.93 -7.89 9.87
C GLY A 176 10.06 -7.25 9.06
N LEU A 177 10.51 -7.90 7.98
CA LEU A 177 11.54 -7.38 7.07
C LEU A 177 10.97 -6.61 5.88
N MET A 178 9.65 -6.54 5.71
CA MET A 178 9.05 -5.91 4.52
C MET A 178 9.45 -4.45 4.37
N THR A 179 9.46 -3.67 5.47
CA THR A 179 9.90 -2.28 5.42
C THR A 179 11.34 -2.17 4.93
N LEU A 180 12.25 -3.00 5.45
CA LEU A 180 13.66 -2.98 5.03
C LEU A 180 13.80 -3.31 3.53
N ILE A 181 13.09 -4.34 3.05
CA ILE A 181 13.06 -4.70 1.63
C ILE A 181 12.50 -3.56 0.79
N TRP A 182 11.48 -2.87 1.31
CA TRP A 182 10.84 -1.77 0.62
C TRP A 182 11.81 -0.60 0.39
N VAL A 183 12.42 -0.11 1.48
CA VAL A 183 13.33 1.05 1.46
C VAL A 183 14.59 0.79 0.63
N THR A 184 15.08 -0.46 0.59
CA THR A 184 16.38 -0.77 -0.03
C THR A 184 16.29 -1.28 -1.46
N PHE A 185 15.24 -2.02 -1.82
CA PHE A 185 15.22 -2.81 -3.05
C PHE A 185 13.93 -2.69 -3.84
N LYS A 186 12.78 -2.85 -3.18
CA LYS A 186 11.48 -3.05 -3.85
C LYS A 186 11.17 -1.96 -4.87
N ASP A 187 11.23 -0.69 -4.46
CA ASP A 187 10.80 0.41 -5.32
C ASP A 187 11.77 0.68 -6.47
N PHE A 188 13.07 0.42 -6.30
CA PHE A 188 14.05 0.53 -7.37
C PHE A 188 13.81 -0.52 -8.46
N VAL A 189 13.52 -1.76 -8.06
CA VAL A 189 13.17 -2.83 -9.01
C VAL A 189 11.83 -2.56 -9.67
N ALA A 190 10.84 -2.12 -8.90
CA ALA A 190 9.52 -1.76 -9.40
C ALA A 190 9.61 -0.65 -10.45
N LEU A 191 10.36 0.42 -10.17
CA LEU A 191 10.59 1.53 -11.09
C LEU A 191 11.15 1.06 -12.44
N ASN A 192 12.19 0.23 -12.41
CA ASN A 192 12.79 -0.30 -13.64
C ASN A 192 11.80 -1.19 -14.42
N ARG A 193 11.05 -2.05 -13.73
CA ARG A 193 10.04 -2.91 -14.35
C ARG A 193 8.89 -2.09 -14.97
N TYR A 194 8.36 -1.13 -14.23
CA TYR A 194 7.26 -0.28 -14.66
C TYR A 194 7.66 0.65 -15.81
N ARG A 195 8.89 1.16 -15.82
CA ARG A 195 9.45 1.88 -16.98
C ARG A 195 9.49 0.99 -18.22
N LYS A 196 10.01 -0.23 -18.12
CA LYS A 196 10.04 -1.20 -19.24
C LYS A 196 8.65 -1.63 -19.72
N ALA A 197 7.66 -1.64 -18.83
CA ALA A 197 6.27 -1.93 -19.18
C ALA A 197 5.50 -0.69 -19.72
N GLY A 198 6.12 0.49 -19.74
CA GLY A 198 5.46 1.75 -20.13
C GLY A 198 4.34 2.18 -19.18
N LEU A 199 4.33 1.68 -17.94
CA LEU A 199 3.28 1.98 -16.96
C LEU A 199 3.44 3.37 -16.35
N LEU A 200 4.66 3.88 -16.25
CA LEU A 200 4.93 5.25 -15.75
C LEU A 200 4.27 6.28 -16.67
N ASP A 201 4.56 6.21 -17.97
CA ASP A 201 4.04 7.14 -18.98
C ASP A 201 2.49 7.10 -19.05
N ARG A 202 1.91 5.90 -19.06
CA ARG A 202 0.44 5.71 -19.10
C ARG A 202 -0.27 6.32 -17.89
N MET A 203 0.41 6.40 -16.75
CA MET A 203 -0.10 6.97 -15.51
C MET A 203 0.25 8.46 -15.36
N GLY A 204 0.92 9.06 -16.34
CA GLY A 204 1.40 10.45 -16.26
C GLY A 204 2.42 10.65 -15.14
N LYS A 205 3.19 9.61 -14.82
CA LYS A 205 4.27 9.62 -13.83
C LYS A 205 5.61 9.69 -14.57
N SER A 206 6.56 10.49 -14.07
CA SER A 206 7.87 10.74 -14.71
C SER A 206 9.03 10.28 -13.84
#